data_AF-A0A955X4P3-F1
#
_entry.id   AF-A0A955X4P3-F1
#
_cell.length_a   1.000
_cell.length_b   1.000
_cell.length_c   1.000
_cell.angle_alpha   90.00
_cell.angle_beta   90.00
_cell.angle_gamma   90.00
#
_symmetry.space_group_name_H-M   'P 1'
#
loop_
_entity.id
_entity.type
_entity.pdbx_description
1 polymer ?
#
loop_
_entity_poly.entity_id
_entity_poly.type
_entity_poly.pdbx_seq_one_letter_code
_entity_poly.pdbx_strand_id
1 'polypeptide(L)'
;MSKELTLEMVGYWASLDTDDEGPPGLPDPRGLVGRCGIVESRQLAKYLESGVVIRSYMGSAACRICGADVGNKELTDGRWAWPSGLAHYVREHHVPLPEGLMAAANGDGPPRPSGLEARFEKPQIVASGVAIGRPAGWEGLRVSFEAWFEWAAQAIPAQPAADAVTTEEAIEVADALSHDRASFNLEDAYGRWRVVGRVHGRRVRFYLERSSSDALRERLLRIRPPDPDNLLSMDAANEIAGRHKFPDREVRVLAAHEQAGLWLVWVKPDGAEWPDDAISAHGNMQPGFEASHPDGSRSRMCAMQDALSWEHMLTHEIGRAEPQGFGARLGAILAKQAGKPVQTCG
;
A
#
# COMPACT_ATOMS: atom_id res chain seq x y z
N MET A 1 19.82 24.10 13.53
CA MET A 1 18.84 23.53 12.58
C MET A 1 19.37 22.18 12.15
N SER A 2 18.76 21.08 12.57
CA SER A 2 19.14 19.73 12.12
C SER A 2 18.81 19.60 10.63
N LYS A 3 19.78 19.19 9.81
CA LYS A 3 19.57 18.92 8.38
C LYS A 3 18.55 17.78 8.24
N GLU A 4 17.49 18.02 7.49
CA GLU A 4 16.50 17.00 7.15
C GLU A 4 17.18 15.90 6.33
N LEU A 5 17.01 14.64 6.73
CA LEU A 5 17.61 13.48 6.06
C LEU A 5 16.52 12.81 5.21
N THR A 6 16.76 12.64 3.91
CA THR A 6 15.85 11.88 3.03
C THR A 6 16.51 10.56 2.66
N LEU A 7 15.80 9.45 2.89
CA LEU A 7 16.17 8.13 2.41
C LEU A 7 15.46 7.84 1.09
N GLU A 8 16.21 7.42 0.09
CA GLU A 8 15.66 6.93 -1.18
C GLU A 8 15.28 5.46 -1.03
N MET A 9 14.01 5.15 -1.20
CA MET A 9 13.45 3.81 -1.07
C MET A 9 13.76 3.01 -2.33
N VAL A 10 14.15 1.74 -2.21
CA VAL A 10 14.49 0.88 -3.36
C VAL A 10 14.08 -0.57 -3.10
N GLY A 11 13.70 -1.31 -4.15
CA GLY A 11 13.37 -2.74 -4.04
C GLY A 11 11.99 -3.05 -3.47
N TYR A 12 11.07 -2.09 -3.58
CA TYR A 12 9.65 -2.30 -3.27
C TYR A 12 8.91 -2.69 -4.55
N TRP A 13 8.13 -3.76 -4.46
CA TRP A 13 7.52 -4.44 -5.61
C TRP A 13 6.01 -4.46 -5.50
N ALA A 14 5.32 -4.45 -6.64
CA ALA A 14 3.88 -4.69 -6.69
C ALA A 14 3.55 -6.07 -6.09
N SER A 15 2.38 -6.19 -5.46
CA SER A 15 1.86 -7.49 -5.02
C SER A 15 1.40 -8.30 -6.24
N LEU A 16 1.57 -9.63 -6.19
CA LEU A 16 1.09 -10.53 -7.25
C LEU A 16 -0.41 -10.83 -7.13
N ASP A 17 -0.86 -10.98 -5.89
CA ASP A 17 -2.13 -11.62 -5.56
C ASP A 17 -3.20 -10.62 -5.12
N THR A 18 -2.81 -9.36 -4.96
CA THR A 18 -3.73 -8.31 -4.56
C THR A 18 -3.48 -7.10 -5.42
N ASP A 19 -4.52 -6.66 -6.10
CA ASP A 19 -4.61 -5.30 -6.63
C ASP A 19 -4.43 -4.25 -5.50
N ASP A 20 -4.34 -4.63 -4.22
CA ASP A 20 -5.01 -3.88 -3.16
C ASP A 20 -4.17 -3.30 -2.01
N GLU A 21 -2.86 -3.56 -1.88
CA GLU A 21 -2.16 -3.09 -0.66
C GLU A 21 -0.85 -2.32 -0.87
N GLY A 22 -0.42 -2.12 -2.12
CA GLY A 22 0.79 -1.37 -2.43
C GLY A 22 0.50 0.10 -2.78
N PRO A 23 1.44 1.02 -2.50
CA PRO A 23 1.50 2.31 -3.21
C PRO A 23 1.31 2.10 -4.71
N PRO A 24 0.48 2.91 -5.39
CA PRO A 24 0.30 2.77 -6.83
C PRO A 24 1.62 2.97 -7.56
N GLY A 25 1.79 2.24 -8.66
CA GLY A 25 2.97 2.34 -9.51
C GLY A 25 4.23 1.64 -9.00
N LEU A 26 4.11 0.75 -8.00
CA LEU A 26 5.19 -0.16 -7.69
C LEU A 26 5.50 -1.08 -8.90
N PRO A 27 6.79 -1.30 -9.21
CA PRO A 27 7.16 -2.13 -10.35
C PRO A 27 6.93 -3.63 -10.10
N ASP A 28 6.68 -4.37 -11.19
CA ASP A 28 6.74 -5.83 -11.18
C ASP A 28 8.19 -6.31 -11.40
N PRO A 29 8.82 -7.00 -10.43
CA PRO A 29 10.21 -7.44 -10.54
C PRO A 29 10.43 -8.46 -11.67
N ARG A 30 9.39 -9.12 -12.17
CA ARG A 30 9.49 -10.08 -13.29
C ARG A 30 9.96 -9.41 -14.58
N GLY A 31 9.68 -8.11 -14.76
CA GLY A 31 10.18 -7.34 -15.90
C GLY A 31 11.71 -7.13 -15.91
N LEU A 32 12.39 -7.43 -14.81
CA LEU A 32 13.81 -7.13 -14.57
C LEU A 32 14.70 -8.38 -14.48
N VAL A 33 14.13 -9.58 -14.51
CA VAL A 33 14.87 -10.84 -14.30
C VAL A 33 15.98 -11.02 -15.33
N GLY A 34 17.16 -11.44 -14.87
CA GLY A 34 18.29 -11.81 -15.74
C GLY A 34 19.03 -10.63 -16.36
N ARG A 35 18.81 -9.40 -15.90
CA ARG A 35 19.40 -8.18 -16.51
C ARG A 35 20.64 -7.66 -15.80
N CYS A 36 21.02 -8.24 -14.65
CA CYS A 36 22.26 -7.93 -13.93
C CYS A 36 23.29 -9.06 -14.11
N GLY A 37 24.59 -8.73 -14.18
CA GLY A 37 25.65 -9.73 -14.25
C GLY A 37 25.74 -10.60 -12.99
N ILE A 38 26.13 -11.87 -13.13
CA ILE A 38 26.22 -12.81 -11.99
C ILE A 38 27.24 -12.35 -10.93
N VAL A 39 28.38 -11.82 -11.37
CA VAL A 39 29.44 -11.35 -10.45
C VAL A 39 28.97 -10.10 -9.70
N GLU A 40 28.43 -9.12 -10.44
CA GLU A 40 27.91 -7.87 -9.91
C GLU A 40 26.77 -8.12 -8.91
N SER A 41 25.82 -9.00 -9.27
CA SER A 41 24.69 -9.33 -8.39
C SER A 41 25.14 -9.96 -7.06
N ARG A 42 26.16 -10.80 -7.05
CA ARG A 42 26.69 -11.38 -5.80
C ARG A 42 27.33 -10.32 -4.90
N GLN A 43 28.10 -9.38 -5.46
CA GLN A 43 28.69 -8.29 -4.69
C GLN A 43 27.62 -7.36 -4.13
N LEU A 44 26.67 -6.97 -4.98
CA LEU A 44 25.56 -6.10 -4.61
C LEU A 44 24.67 -6.74 -3.54
N ALA A 45 24.38 -8.04 -3.63
CA ALA A 45 23.62 -8.76 -2.60
C ALA A 45 24.33 -8.75 -1.24
N LYS A 46 25.65 -8.98 -1.20
CA LYS A 46 26.43 -8.90 0.05
C LYS A 46 26.38 -7.50 0.67
N TYR A 47 26.49 -6.46 -0.17
CA TYR A 47 26.34 -5.08 0.29
C TYR A 47 24.95 -4.84 0.91
N LEU A 48 23.88 -5.27 0.23
CA LEU A 48 22.51 -5.13 0.72
C LEU A 48 22.26 -5.86 2.05
N GLU A 49 22.84 -7.05 2.23
CA GLU A 49 22.77 -7.85 3.46
C GLU A 49 23.53 -7.20 4.64
N SER A 50 24.50 -6.33 4.35
CA SER A 50 25.30 -5.63 5.35
C SER A 50 24.68 -4.33 5.90
N GLY A 51 23.49 -3.96 5.40
CA GLY A 51 22.79 -2.74 5.79
C GLY A 51 22.37 -2.70 7.27
N VAL A 52 22.18 -1.49 7.79
CA VAL A 52 21.72 -1.27 9.17
C VAL A 52 20.21 -1.44 9.23
N VAL A 53 19.71 -2.26 10.16
CA VAL A 53 18.27 -2.48 10.37
C VAL A 53 17.63 -1.19 10.91
N ILE A 54 16.68 -0.63 10.18
CA ILE A 54 15.89 0.54 10.63
C ILE A 54 14.49 0.15 11.11
N ARG A 55 13.97 -0.99 10.65
CA ARG A 55 12.64 -1.48 11.03
C ARG A 55 12.57 -3.00 10.96
N SER A 56 11.71 -3.58 11.79
CA SER A 56 11.35 -5.00 11.72
C SER A 56 9.85 -5.16 11.89
N TYR A 57 9.26 -6.05 11.11
CA TYR A 57 7.83 -6.32 11.09
C TYR A 57 7.53 -7.69 11.69
N MET A 58 6.29 -7.91 12.16
CA MET A 58 5.90 -9.19 12.78
C MET A 58 5.54 -10.30 11.77
N GLY A 59 5.54 -10.02 10.47
CA GLY A 59 5.33 -11.01 9.40
C GLY A 59 6.49 -11.04 8.40
N SER A 60 6.65 -12.14 7.67
CA SER A 60 7.64 -12.24 6.60
C SER A 60 7.03 -11.94 5.22
N ALA A 61 7.84 -11.38 4.33
CA ALA A 61 7.50 -11.19 2.93
C ALA A 61 7.96 -12.41 2.12
N ALA A 62 7.23 -12.74 1.04
CA ALA A 62 7.60 -13.77 0.07
C ALA A 62 8.16 -13.16 -1.22
N CYS A 63 9.04 -13.85 -1.94
CA CYS A 63 9.53 -13.40 -3.24
C CYS A 63 8.40 -13.45 -4.28
N ARG A 64 8.20 -12.36 -5.02
CA ARG A 64 7.20 -12.24 -6.11
C ARG A 64 7.61 -12.96 -7.41
N ILE A 65 8.70 -13.70 -7.40
CA ILE A 65 9.16 -14.49 -8.55
C ILE A 65 9.12 -15.98 -8.20
N CYS A 66 9.69 -16.37 -7.05
CA CYS A 66 9.80 -17.79 -6.67
C CYS A 66 9.05 -18.18 -5.37
N GLY A 67 8.42 -17.24 -4.67
CA GLY A 67 7.67 -17.51 -3.44
C GLY A 67 8.52 -17.75 -2.18
N ALA A 68 9.85 -17.72 -2.26
CA ALA A 68 10.73 -17.92 -1.11
C ALA A 68 10.49 -16.87 -0.01
N ASP A 69 10.66 -17.24 1.27
CA ASP A 69 10.66 -16.27 2.37
C ASP A 69 11.88 -15.34 2.23
N VAL A 70 11.64 -14.02 2.19
CA VAL A 70 12.67 -12.99 2.00
C VAL A 70 12.83 -12.08 3.23
N GLY A 71 12.30 -12.50 4.37
CA GLY A 71 12.44 -11.83 5.66
C GLY A 71 11.45 -10.69 5.90
N ASN A 72 11.71 -9.92 6.95
CA ASN A 72 10.76 -8.99 7.56
C ASN A 72 11.39 -7.67 8.01
N LYS A 73 12.57 -7.32 7.49
CA LYS A 73 13.32 -6.13 7.95
C LYS A 73 13.40 -5.09 6.85
N GLU A 74 13.53 -3.84 7.25
CA GLU A 74 14.04 -2.76 6.39
C GLU A 74 15.45 -2.42 6.82
N LEU A 75 16.32 -2.29 5.83
CA LEU A 75 17.73 -1.99 5.97
C LEU A 75 18.04 -0.63 5.33
N THR A 76 19.13 0.00 5.73
CA THR A 76 19.64 1.24 5.13
C THR A 76 21.16 1.31 5.17
N ASP A 77 21.75 2.10 4.28
CA ASP A 77 23.13 2.62 4.41
C ASP A 77 23.18 4.09 4.86
N GLY A 78 22.02 4.70 5.13
CA GLY A 78 21.88 6.13 5.46
C GLY A 78 21.59 7.04 4.27
N ARG A 79 21.61 6.53 3.02
CA ARG A 79 21.14 7.22 1.81
C ARG A 79 19.96 6.48 1.18
N TRP A 80 20.07 5.17 1.06
CA TRP A 80 19.05 4.29 0.51
C TRP A 80 18.41 3.46 1.61
N ALA A 81 17.14 3.10 1.46
CA ALA A 81 16.46 2.16 2.34
C ALA A 81 15.74 1.08 1.53
N TRP A 82 15.87 -0.18 1.95
CA TRP A 82 15.38 -1.33 1.20
C TRP A 82 14.84 -2.43 2.11
N PRO A 83 13.90 -3.27 1.63
CA PRO A 83 13.54 -4.50 2.33
C PRO A 83 14.72 -5.46 2.34
N SER A 84 14.92 -6.21 3.44
CA SER A 84 15.97 -7.24 3.54
C SER A 84 15.91 -8.24 2.39
N GLY A 85 14.72 -8.47 1.86
CA GLY A 85 14.50 -9.36 0.73
C GLY A 85 15.11 -8.91 -0.59
N LEU A 86 15.49 -7.64 -0.75
CA LEU A 86 16.06 -7.14 -2.01
C LEU A 86 17.33 -7.89 -2.41
N ALA A 87 18.14 -8.33 -1.44
CA ALA A 87 19.33 -9.14 -1.69
C ALA A 87 19.00 -10.45 -2.41
N HIS A 88 17.87 -11.08 -2.09
CA HIS A 88 17.40 -12.29 -2.76
C HIS A 88 17.05 -12.03 -4.24
N TYR A 89 16.37 -10.93 -4.55
CA TYR A 89 16.05 -10.55 -5.94
C TYR A 89 17.30 -10.33 -6.79
N VAL A 90 18.29 -9.66 -6.22
CA VAL A 90 19.56 -9.43 -6.92
C VAL A 90 20.31 -10.76 -7.09
N ARG A 91 20.46 -11.55 -6.02
CA ARG A 91 21.28 -12.77 -6.01
C ARG A 91 20.69 -13.92 -6.83
N GLU A 92 19.40 -14.18 -6.68
CA GLU A 92 18.73 -15.36 -7.27
C GLU A 92 18.03 -15.05 -8.59
N HIS A 93 17.63 -13.80 -8.82
CA HIS A 93 16.89 -13.39 -10.02
C HIS A 93 17.65 -12.40 -10.90
N HIS A 94 18.87 -12.01 -10.51
CA HIS A 94 19.73 -11.10 -11.26
C HIS A 94 18.99 -9.81 -11.66
N VAL A 95 18.17 -9.29 -10.73
CA VAL A 95 17.46 -8.02 -10.89
C VAL A 95 18.47 -6.88 -10.75
N PRO A 96 18.64 -6.01 -11.77
CA PRO A 96 19.47 -4.81 -11.66
C PRO A 96 18.84 -3.78 -10.71
N LEU A 97 19.64 -2.82 -10.26
CA LEU A 97 19.20 -1.73 -9.38
C LEU A 97 19.69 -0.37 -9.94
N PRO A 98 19.22 0.77 -9.41
CA PRO A 98 19.68 2.09 -9.83
C PRO A 98 21.21 2.23 -9.78
N GLU A 99 21.79 2.89 -10.79
CA GLU A 99 23.24 3.06 -10.91
C GLU A 99 23.87 3.70 -9.66
N GLY A 100 23.18 4.66 -9.04
CA GLY A 100 23.65 5.30 -7.81
C GLY A 100 23.78 4.35 -6.61
N LEU A 101 22.99 3.27 -6.57
CA LEU A 101 23.11 2.21 -5.56
C LEU A 101 24.21 1.20 -5.94
N MET A 102 24.31 0.85 -7.23
CA MET A 102 25.38 -0.02 -7.72
C MET A 102 26.76 0.60 -7.49
N ALA A 103 26.91 1.90 -7.74
CA ALA A 103 28.13 2.66 -7.47
C ALA A 103 28.47 2.67 -5.97
N ALA A 104 27.46 2.79 -5.10
CA ALA A 104 27.66 2.73 -3.64
C ALA A 104 28.17 1.34 -3.19
N ALA A 105 27.69 0.27 -3.81
CA ALA A 105 28.13 -1.10 -3.53
C ALA A 105 29.54 -1.43 -4.07
N ASN A 106 30.00 -0.70 -5.09
CA ASN A 106 31.28 -0.93 -5.77
C ASN A 106 32.44 -0.04 -5.27
N GLY A 107 32.16 1.10 -4.63
CA GLY A 107 33.20 1.97 -4.04
C GLY A 107 33.52 1.65 -2.57
N ASP A 108 34.36 2.50 -1.95
CA ASP A 108 34.59 2.54 -0.48
C ASP A 108 33.33 2.93 0.34
N GLY A 109 32.16 3.02 -0.31
CA GLY A 109 30.89 3.44 0.23
C GLY A 109 30.89 4.88 0.77
N PRO A 110 29.73 5.58 0.85
CA PRO A 110 29.64 6.67 1.81
C PRO A 110 29.97 6.07 3.19
N PRO A 111 30.80 6.73 4.04
CA PRO A 111 30.99 6.26 5.40
C PRO A 111 29.60 6.12 6.02
N ARG A 112 29.32 4.95 6.63
CA ARG A 112 28.12 4.77 7.48
C ARG A 112 27.99 6.06 8.27
N PRO A 113 26.90 6.84 8.14
CA PRO A 113 26.84 8.13 8.78
C PRO A 113 27.17 7.93 10.25
N SER A 114 28.24 8.56 10.74
CA SER A 114 28.65 8.38 12.12
C SER A 114 27.47 8.74 13.02
N GLY A 115 27.00 7.81 13.85
CA GLY A 115 25.81 7.96 14.68
C GLY A 115 24.50 7.45 14.07
N LEU A 116 24.50 6.84 12.88
CA LEU A 116 23.34 6.12 12.35
C LEU A 116 22.97 4.93 13.26
N GLU A 117 23.98 4.20 13.72
CA GLU A 117 23.85 3.09 14.65
C GLU A 117 23.23 3.57 15.99
N ALA A 118 23.68 4.72 16.51
CA ALA A 118 23.10 5.34 17.70
C ALA A 118 21.65 5.82 17.50
N ARG A 119 21.24 6.17 16.28
CA ARG A 119 19.86 6.58 15.96
C ARG A 119 18.89 5.40 15.82
N PHE A 120 19.37 4.22 15.46
CA PHE A 120 18.55 3.02 15.20
C PHE A 120 18.88 1.85 16.12
N GLU A 121 19.53 2.12 17.26
CA GLU A 121 20.11 1.15 18.20
C GLU A 121 19.13 0.08 18.71
N LYS A 122 17.82 0.28 18.53
CA LYS A 122 16.78 -0.72 18.83
C LYS A 122 15.86 -0.89 17.62
N PRO A 123 15.85 -2.08 16.96
CA PRO A 123 14.87 -2.39 15.93
C PRO A 123 13.46 -2.19 16.50
N GLN A 124 12.70 -1.28 15.92
CA GLN A 124 11.31 -1.08 16.31
C GLN A 124 10.49 -2.21 15.69
N ILE A 125 9.82 -3.00 16.53
CA ILE A 125 8.85 -4.00 16.10
C ILE A 125 7.57 -3.25 15.75
N VAL A 126 7.25 -3.19 14.46
CA VAL A 126 5.99 -2.61 13.99
C VAL A 126 4.97 -3.73 13.88
N ALA A 127 3.98 -3.73 14.77
CA ALA A 127 2.78 -4.54 14.62
C ALA A 127 2.04 -4.03 13.37
N SER A 128 1.76 -4.94 12.43
CA SER A 128 1.05 -4.64 11.19
C SER A 128 -0.30 -3.98 11.49
N GLY A 129 -0.57 -2.83 10.87
CA GLY A 129 -1.92 -2.23 10.83
C GLY A 129 -2.20 -1.10 11.83
N VAL A 130 -1.29 -0.79 12.77
CA VAL A 130 -1.43 0.40 13.62
C VAL A 130 -0.49 1.47 13.09
N ALA A 131 -0.98 2.69 12.86
CA ALA A 131 -0.13 3.86 12.62
C ALA A 131 0.71 4.11 13.88
N ILE A 132 1.82 3.39 14.03
CA ILE A 132 2.76 3.57 15.12
C ILE A 132 3.35 4.96 14.91
N GLY A 133 3.17 5.83 15.91
CA GLY A 133 3.75 7.17 15.92
C GLY A 133 5.22 7.10 15.53
N ARG A 134 5.70 8.13 14.81
CA ARG A 134 7.12 8.25 14.46
C ARG A 134 7.97 7.98 15.72
N PRO A 135 8.89 6.99 15.70
CA PRO A 135 9.74 6.75 16.85
C PRO A 135 10.55 8.01 17.17
N ALA A 136 10.85 8.23 18.45
CA ALA A 136 11.77 9.29 18.87
C ALA A 136 13.11 9.14 18.11
N GLY A 137 13.62 10.21 17.53
CA GLY A 137 14.84 10.22 16.70
C GLY A 137 14.59 10.17 15.18
N TRP A 138 13.33 9.97 14.74
CA TRP A 138 12.92 10.05 13.33
C TRP A 138 12.41 11.45 12.95
N GLU A 139 12.52 12.44 13.84
CA GLU A 139 12.18 13.82 13.53
C GLU A 139 13.09 14.34 12.40
N GLY A 140 12.48 14.69 11.27
CA GLY A 140 13.20 15.14 10.08
C GLY A 140 13.76 14.01 9.20
N LEU A 141 13.38 12.75 9.43
CA LEU A 141 13.57 11.71 8.41
C LEU A 141 12.42 11.75 7.39
N ARG A 142 12.76 11.90 6.13
CA ARG A 142 11.86 11.73 4.99
C ARG A 142 12.22 10.46 4.23
N VAL A 143 11.22 9.89 3.59
CA VAL A 143 11.39 8.81 2.62
C VAL A 143 10.91 9.30 1.26
N SER A 144 11.62 8.92 0.22
CA SER A 144 11.30 9.25 -1.17
C SER A 144 11.31 7.98 -2.00
N PHE A 145 10.28 7.77 -2.81
CA PHE A 145 10.23 6.71 -3.81
C PHE A 145 10.54 7.23 -5.22
N GLU A 146 10.82 8.53 -5.37
CA GLU A 146 10.86 9.17 -6.68
C GLU A 146 11.95 8.58 -7.58
N ALA A 147 13.18 8.44 -7.06
CA ALA A 147 14.29 7.87 -7.83
C ALA A 147 14.03 6.41 -8.22
N TRP A 148 13.35 5.65 -7.36
CA TRP A 148 13.02 4.26 -7.60
C TRP A 148 11.95 4.10 -8.68
N PHE A 149 10.87 4.86 -8.59
CA PHE A 149 9.80 4.83 -9.58
C PHE A 149 10.28 5.30 -10.94
N GLU A 150 11.07 6.38 -10.99
CA GLU A 150 11.68 6.89 -12.22
C GLU A 150 12.59 5.83 -12.87
N TRP A 151 13.51 5.25 -12.10
CA TRP A 151 14.39 4.20 -12.60
C TRP A 151 13.61 2.96 -13.08
N ALA A 152 12.61 2.51 -12.32
CA ALA A 152 11.87 1.31 -12.66
C ALA A 152 11.03 1.50 -13.94
N ALA A 153 10.43 2.68 -14.13
CA ALA A 153 9.72 3.03 -15.34
C ALA A 153 10.64 3.07 -16.58
N GLN A 154 11.91 3.45 -16.41
CA GLN A 154 12.90 3.40 -17.49
C GLN A 154 13.38 1.97 -17.77
N ALA A 155 13.64 1.19 -16.71
CA ALA A 155 14.25 -0.13 -16.81
C ALA A 155 13.28 -1.23 -17.27
N ILE A 156 11.99 -1.10 -16.95
CA ILE A 156 10.96 -2.07 -17.32
C ILE A 156 10.26 -1.59 -18.60
N PRO A 157 10.23 -2.37 -19.69
CA PRO A 157 9.47 -2.01 -20.88
C PRO A 157 8.00 -1.81 -20.55
N ALA A 158 7.39 -0.73 -21.06
CA ALA A 158 5.95 -0.50 -20.90
C ALA A 158 5.13 -1.56 -21.62
N GLN A 159 3.97 -1.87 -21.06
CA GLN A 159 3.00 -2.80 -21.61
C GLN A 159 1.63 -2.12 -21.58
N PRO A 160 1.39 -1.13 -22.47
CA PRO A 160 0.12 -0.45 -22.52
C PRO A 160 -1.00 -1.44 -22.82
N ALA A 161 -2.15 -1.27 -22.16
CA ALA A 161 -3.34 -2.05 -22.45
C ALA A 161 -3.81 -1.79 -23.90
N ALA A 162 -4.46 -2.79 -24.50
CA ALA A 162 -4.96 -2.68 -25.87
C ALA A 162 -6.01 -1.57 -26.04
N ASP A 163 -6.72 -1.24 -24.96
CA ASP A 163 -7.74 -0.20 -24.84
C ASP A 163 -7.20 1.06 -24.15
N ALA A 164 -5.88 1.28 -24.16
CA ALA A 164 -5.27 2.46 -23.57
C ALA A 164 -5.78 3.74 -24.22
N VAL A 165 -6.22 4.68 -23.39
CA VAL A 165 -6.71 5.99 -23.86
C VAL A 165 -5.59 6.92 -24.31
N THR A 166 -5.95 8.01 -24.97
CA THR A 166 -5.00 9.07 -25.33
C THR A 166 -4.52 9.82 -24.09
N THR A 167 -3.47 10.64 -24.26
CA THR A 167 -2.96 11.47 -23.16
C THR A 167 -3.98 12.52 -22.76
N GLU A 168 -4.70 13.08 -23.74
CA GLU A 168 -5.75 14.07 -23.54
C GLU A 168 -6.90 13.48 -22.72
N GLU A 169 -7.40 12.30 -23.10
CA GLU A 169 -8.46 11.58 -22.36
C GLU A 169 -7.99 11.22 -20.93
N ALA A 170 -6.72 10.83 -20.77
CA ALA A 170 -6.15 10.52 -19.45
C ALA A 170 -6.05 11.77 -18.55
N ILE A 171 -5.72 12.94 -19.11
CA ILE A 171 -5.71 14.22 -18.40
C ILE A 171 -7.13 14.59 -17.97
N GLU A 172 -8.12 14.45 -18.85
CA GLU A 172 -9.53 14.71 -18.51
C GLU A 172 -10.01 13.85 -17.33
N VAL A 173 -9.61 12.56 -17.28
CA VAL A 173 -9.89 11.68 -16.14
C VAL A 173 -9.25 12.20 -14.85
N ALA A 174 -7.99 12.65 -14.90
CA ALA A 174 -7.29 13.19 -13.73
C ALA A 174 -7.89 14.50 -13.22
N ASP A 175 -8.23 15.40 -14.14
CA ASP A 175 -8.82 16.70 -13.83
C ASP A 175 -10.20 16.51 -13.18
N ALA A 176 -11.02 15.60 -13.72
CA ALA A 176 -12.33 15.27 -13.17
C ALA A 176 -12.27 14.66 -11.75
N LEU A 177 -11.14 14.05 -11.37
CA LEU A 177 -10.91 13.49 -10.04
C LEU A 177 -10.21 14.46 -9.09
N SER A 178 -9.71 15.59 -9.59
CA SER A 178 -8.93 16.54 -8.80
C SER A 178 -9.83 17.51 -8.02
N HIS A 179 -9.39 17.87 -6.81
CA HIS A 179 -10.00 18.85 -5.90
C HIS A 179 -8.94 19.36 -4.91
N ASP A 180 -9.29 20.24 -3.98
CA ASP A 180 -8.32 20.94 -3.10
C ASP A 180 -7.43 20.03 -2.25
N ARG A 181 -7.88 18.80 -1.94
CA ARG A 181 -7.10 17.81 -1.15
C ARG A 181 -6.41 16.75 -1.98
N ALA A 182 -6.74 16.62 -3.26
CA ALA A 182 -6.17 15.66 -4.18
C ALA A 182 -6.04 16.26 -5.57
N SER A 183 -4.82 16.47 -6.06
CA SER A 183 -4.59 16.89 -7.44
C SER A 183 -3.75 15.86 -8.18
N PHE A 184 -4.10 15.61 -9.43
CA PHE A 184 -3.42 14.67 -10.32
C PHE A 184 -3.13 15.37 -11.64
N ASN A 185 -1.87 15.37 -12.05
CA ASN A 185 -1.44 15.79 -13.38
C ASN A 185 -0.83 14.58 -14.06
N LEU A 186 -1.24 14.31 -15.28
CA LEU A 186 -0.71 13.20 -16.08
C LEU A 186 0.14 13.72 -17.23
N GLU A 187 1.19 12.96 -17.53
CA GLU A 187 2.01 13.13 -18.71
C GLU A 187 2.50 11.76 -19.20
N ASP A 188 2.79 11.66 -20.50
CA ASP A 188 3.42 10.46 -21.06
C ASP A 188 4.91 10.48 -20.73
N ALA A 189 5.40 9.41 -20.10
CA ALA A 189 6.81 9.19 -19.87
C ALA A 189 7.12 7.69 -19.96
N TYR A 190 8.10 7.34 -20.79
CA TYR A 190 8.54 5.94 -20.97
C TYR A 190 7.42 4.98 -21.40
N GLY A 191 6.45 5.49 -22.18
CA GLY A 191 5.28 4.70 -22.62
C GLY A 191 4.26 4.43 -21.51
N ARG A 192 4.31 5.21 -20.43
CA ARG A 192 3.46 5.10 -19.23
C ARG A 192 2.85 6.45 -18.89
N TRP A 193 1.82 6.41 -18.05
CA TRP A 193 1.31 7.60 -17.37
C TRP A 193 2.19 7.92 -16.17
N ARG A 194 2.93 9.02 -16.23
CA ARG A 194 3.55 9.62 -15.05
C ARG A 194 2.51 10.48 -14.36
N VAL A 195 2.07 10.06 -13.19
CA VAL A 195 1.13 10.81 -12.35
C VAL A 195 1.92 11.67 -11.39
N VAL A 196 1.70 12.98 -11.38
CA VAL A 196 2.33 13.95 -10.48
C VAL A 196 1.26 14.82 -9.81
N GLY A 197 1.34 15.00 -8.51
CA GLY A 197 0.38 15.88 -7.85
C GLY A 197 0.50 15.93 -6.34
N ARG A 198 -0.62 16.16 -5.66
CA ARG A 198 -0.68 16.22 -4.20
C ARG A 198 -1.85 15.42 -3.67
N VAL A 199 -1.63 14.65 -2.61
CA VAL A 199 -2.68 13.93 -1.88
C VAL A 199 -2.49 14.21 -0.40
N HIS A 200 -3.51 14.74 0.28
CA HIS A 200 -3.42 15.21 1.67
C HIS A 200 -2.21 16.16 1.90
N GLY A 201 -1.96 17.05 0.93
CA GLY A 201 -0.82 17.98 0.96
C GLY A 201 0.55 17.35 0.75
N ARG A 202 0.65 16.02 0.59
CA ARG A 202 1.90 15.33 0.28
C ARG A 202 2.06 15.24 -1.23
N ARG A 203 3.24 15.57 -1.74
CA ARG A 203 3.56 15.35 -3.15
C ARG A 203 3.57 13.85 -3.44
N VAL A 204 2.89 13.46 -4.51
CA VAL A 204 2.91 12.11 -5.06
C VAL A 204 3.50 12.14 -6.46
N ARG A 205 4.32 11.14 -6.77
CA ARG A 205 4.78 10.82 -8.11
C ARG A 205 4.86 9.31 -8.24
N PHE A 206 4.24 8.75 -9.26
CA PHE A 206 4.33 7.32 -9.59
C PHE A 206 3.98 7.11 -11.07
N TYR A 207 4.18 5.87 -11.55
CA TYR A 207 3.94 5.52 -12.95
C TYR A 207 2.87 4.44 -13.05
N LEU A 208 1.95 4.60 -13.99
CA LEU A 208 0.95 3.59 -14.32
C LEU A 208 1.14 3.14 -15.76
N GLU A 209 0.95 1.84 -16.02
CA GLU A 209 0.80 1.37 -17.39
C GLU A 209 -0.38 2.09 -18.05
N ARG A 210 -0.22 2.47 -19.33
CA ARG A 210 -1.33 3.09 -20.06
C ARG A 210 -2.48 2.11 -20.12
N SER A 211 -3.68 2.58 -19.82
CA SER A 211 -4.88 1.76 -19.61
C SER A 211 -6.11 2.51 -20.09
N SER A 212 -7.27 1.84 -20.08
CA SER A 212 -8.56 2.50 -20.31
C SER A 212 -8.84 3.59 -19.27
N SER A 213 -9.77 4.50 -19.59
CA SER A 213 -10.24 5.54 -18.66
C SER A 213 -10.74 4.95 -17.34
N ASP A 214 -11.45 3.82 -17.38
CA ASP A 214 -12.00 3.21 -16.17
C ASP A 214 -10.91 2.62 -15.28
N ALA A 215 -9.93 1.93 -15.87
CA ALA A 215 -8.79 1.40 -15.11
C ALA A 215 -7.91 2.53 -14.53
N LEU A 216 -7.75 3.64 -15.25
CA LEU A 216 -7.05 4.81 -14.74
C LEU A 216 -7.83 5.46 -13.59
N ARG A 217 -9.14 5.68 -13.78
CA ARG A 217 -10.05 6.23 -12.77
C ARG A 217 -10.02 5.40 -11.50
N GLU A 218 -10.11 4.08 -11.62
CA GLU A 218 -10.03 3.14 -10.50
C GLU A 218 -8.72 3.33 -9.70
N ARG A 219 -7.57 3.36 -10.39
CA ARG A 219 -6.26 3.51 -9.74
C ARG A 219 -6.09 4.84 -9.03
N LEU A 220 -6.59 5.93 -9.62
CA LEU A 220 -6.54 7.26 -9.00
C LEU A 220 -7.50 7.36 -7.80
N LEU A 221 -8.70 6.80 -7.90
CA LEU A 221 -9.67 6.80 -6.80
C LEU A 221 -9.16 6.09 -5.53
N ARG A 222 -8.36 5.01 -5.68
CA ARG A 222 -7.76 4.31 -4.54
C ARG A 222 -6.85 5.17 -3.66
N ILE A 223 -6.24 6.21 -4.23
CA ILE A 223 -5.38 7.15 -3.47
C ILE A 223 -6.02 8.52 -3.30
N ARG A 224 -7.19 8.75 -3.90
CA ARG A 224 -7.91 10.01 -3.80
C ARG A 224 -8.69 10.04 -2.49
N PRO A 225 -8.36 10.93 -1.54
CA PRO A 225 -9.24 11.16 -0.41
C PRO A 225 -10.60 11.69 -0.85
N PRO A 226 -11.66 11.43 -0.07
CA PRO A 226 -12.95 12.06 -0.29
C PRO A 226 -12.85 13.59 -0.31
N ASP A 227 -13.65 14.18 -1.18
CA ASP A 227 -13.78 15.63 -1.29
C ASP A 227 -14.53 16.19 -0.09
N PRO A 228 -13.86 16.97 0.79
CA PRO A 228 -14.47 17.46 2.02
C PRO A 228 -15.69 18.36 1.78
N ASP A 229 -15.76 19.00 0.61
CA ASP A 229 -16.82 19.95 0.29
C ASP A 229 -18.05 19.26 -0.33
N ASN A 230 -17.92 17.97 -0.67
CA ASN A 230 -18.94 17.18 -1.35
C ASN A 230 -19.21 15.83 -0.67
N LEU A 231 -19.03 15.77 0.66
CA LEU A 231 -19.34 14.57 1.45
C LEU A 231 -20.85 14.27 1.42
N LEU A 232 -21.21 13.00 1.26
CA LEU A 232 -22.61 12.58 1.25
C LEU A 232 -23.23 12.62 2.65
N SER A 233 -24.54 12.82 2.70
CA SER A 233 -25.33 12.43 3.88
C SER A 233 -25.48 10.91 3.92
N MET A 234 -25.86 10.36 5.09
CA MET A 234 -26.17 8.93 5.20
C MET A 234 -27.28 8.50 4.22
N ASP A 235 -28.34 9.31 4.07
CA ASP A 235 -29.46 8.99 3.18
C ASP A 235 -29.00 8.92 1.72
N ALA A 236 -28.19 9.89 1.27
CA ALA A 236 -27.65 9.90 -0.09
C ALA A 236 -26.69 8.72 -0.34
N ALA A 237 -25.85 8.38 0.65
CA ALA A 237 -24.98 7.21 0.57
C ALA A 237 -25.79 5.91 0.48
N ASN A 238 -26.87 5.79 1.26
CA ASN A 238 -27.77 4.63 1.24
C ASN A 238 -28.58 4.54 -0.06
N GLU A 239 -28.98 5.68 -0.65
CA GLU A 239 -29.60 5.70 -1.97
C GLU A 239 -28.64 5.16 -3.04
N ILE A 240 -27.38 5.63 -3.06
CA ILE A 240 -26.36 5.13 -3.99
C ILE A 240 -26.12 3.63 -3.78
N ALA A 241 -25.98 3.19 -2.53
CA ALA A 241 -25.78 1.78 -2.20
C ALA A 241 -26.96 0.91 -2.64
N GLY A 242 -28.20 1.39 -2.47
CA GLY A 242 -29.40 0.68 -2.91
C GLY A 242 -29.54 0.56 -4.44
N ARG A 243 -28.94 1.47 -5.21
CA ARG A 243 -28.84 1.35 -6.68
C ARG A 243 -27.78 0.33 -7.10
N HIS A 244 -26.79 0.06 -6.25
CA HIS A 244 -25.74 -0.91 -6.51
C HIS A 244 -26.24 -2.33 -6.20
N LYS A 245 -26.44 -3.13 -7.26
CA LYS A 245 -26.93 -4.50 -7.11
C LYS A 245 -25.77 -5.44 -6.82
N PHE A 246 -25.69 -5.93 -5.60
CA PHE A 246 -24.84 -7.08 -5.29
C PHE A 246 -25.67 -8.37 -5.38
N PRO A 247 -25.09 -9.49 -5.85
CA PRO A 247 -25.84 -10.72 -6.11
C PRO A 247 -26.18 -11.51 -4.83
N ASP A 248 -25.48 -11.27 -3.73
CA ASP A 248 -25.52 -12.10 -2.51
C ASP A 248 -25.53 -11.31 -1.20
N ARG A 249 -25.65 -9.98 -1.27
CA ARG A 249 -25.51 -9.09 -0.12
C ARG A 249 -26.23 -7.75 -0.31
N GLU A 250 -26.46 -7.06 0.79
CA GLU A 250 -26.87 -5.65 0.81
C GLU A 250 -25.86 -4.81 1.61
N VAL A 251 -25.72 -3.54 1.23
CA VAL A 251 -24.81 -2.59 1.88
C VAL A 251 -25.57 -1.36 2.35
N ARG A 252 -25.34 -0.92 3.59
CA ARG A 252 -25.88 0.34 4.14
C ARG A 252 -24.90 1.02 5.07
N VAL A 253 -24.98 2.35 5.12
CA VAL A 253 -24.43 3.17 6.19
C VAL A 253 -25.44 3.21 7.33
N LEU A 254 -25.08 2.66 8.49
CA LEU A 254 -25.97 2.54 9.65
C LEU A 254 -25.79 3.69 10.65
N ALA A 255 -24.60 4.28 10.71
CA ALA A 255 -24.32 5.41 11.58
C ALA A 255 -23.23 6.30 10.99
N ALA A 256 -23.25 7.57 11.38
CA ALA A 256 -22.22 8.54 11.08
C ALA A 256 -21.76 9.25 12.36
N HIS A 257 -20.46 9.47 12.47
CA HIS A 257 -19.87 10.33 13.50
C HIS A 257 -19.32 11.58 12.82
N GLU A 258 -20.18 12.56 12.58
CA GLU A 258 -19.87 13.76 11.76
C GLU A 258 -18.60 14.50 12.21
N GLN A 259 -18.41 14.69 13.52
CA GLN A 259 -17.23 15.36 14.06
C GLN A 259 -15.90 14.63 13.76
N ALA A 260 -15.96 13.31 13.60
CA ALA A 260 -14.80 12.49 13.29
C ALA A 260 -14.69 12.21 11.78
N GLY A 261 -15.72 12.58 11.00
CA GLY A 261 -15.81 12.25 9.58
C GLY A 261 -15.81 10.75 9.33
N LEU A 262 -16.52 9.95 10.15
CA LEU A 262 -16.55 8.49 10.04
C LEU A 262 -17.97 7.96 9.76
N TRP A 263 -18.04 6.87 9.02
CA TRP A 263 -19.23 6.05 8.83
C TRP A 263 -19.02 4.65 9.38
N LEU A 264 -20.11 4.08 9.91
CA LEU A 264 -20.25 2.65 10.14
C LEU A 264 -21.04 2.06 8.95
N VAL A 265 -20.32 1.34 8.10
CA VAL A 265 -20.86 0.62 6.95
C VAL A 265 -21.14 -0.82 7.36
N TRP A 266 -22.29 -1.34 6.98
CA TRP A 266 -22.69 -2.70 7.23
C TRP A 266 -22.99 -3.41 5.92
N VAL A 267 -22.44 -4.61 5.78
CA VAL A 267 -22.60 -5.50 4.64
C VAL A 267 -23.22 -6.78 5.17
N LYS A 268 -24.48 -7.04 4.83
CA LYS A 268 -25.17 -8.26 5.28
C LYS A 268 -25.39 -9.20 4.10
N PRO A 269 -25.31 -10.53 4.28
CA PRO A 269 -25.72 -11.47 3.24
C PRO A 269 -27.24 -11.41 3.01
N ASP A 270 -27.68 -11.95 1.87
CA ASP A 270 -29.11 -12.09 1.59
C ASP A 270 -29.81 -12.92 2.67
N GLY A 271 -30.98 -12.42 3.13
CA GLY A 271 -31.77 -13.06 4.17
C GLY A 271 -31.33 -12.78 5.62
N ALA A 272 -30.16 -12.17 5.84
CA ALA A 272 -29.81 -11.64 7.16
C ALA A 272 -30.64 -10.40 7.49
N GLU A 273 -30.88 -10.17 8.78
CA GLU A 273 -31.55 -8.98 9.29
C GLU A 273 -30.56 -7.83 9.46
N TRP A 274 -31.05 -6.60 9.35
CA TRP A 274 -30.25 -5.45 9.76
C TRP A 274 -30.18 -5.44 11.29
N PRO A 275 -29.03 -5.07 11.88
CA PRO A 275 -28.95 -4.87 13.32
C PRO A 275 -29.93 -3.75 13.72
N ASP A 276 -30.55 -3.89 14.89
CA ASP A 276 -31.43 -2.85 15.45
C ASP A 276 -30.69 -1.51 15.55
N ASP A 277 -31.44 -0.40 15.50
CA ASP A 277 -30.95 0.98 15.37
C ASP A 277 -29.99 1.48 16.48
N ALA A 278 -29.65 0.64 17.47
CA ALA A 278 -28.78 0.98 18.60
C ALA A 278 -27.40 0.28 18.53
N ILE A 279 -26.62 0.54 17.48
CA ILE A 279 -25.20 0.15 17.49
C ILE A 279 -24.38 1.25 18.16
N SER A 280 -23.99 1.01 19.42
CA SER A 280 -23.00 1.85 20.10
C SER A 280 -21.62 1.23 19.96
N ALA A 281 -20.74 1.92 19.23
CA ALA A 281 -19.34 1.52 19.13
C ALA A 281 -18.52 2.28 20.20
N HIS A 282 -17.83 1.52 21.06
CA HIS A 282 -16.98 2.06 22.11
C HIS A 282 -15.51 1.77 21.79
N GLY A 283 -14.63 2.77 21.92
CA GLY A 283 -13.18 2.61 21.74
C GLY A 283 -12.56 3.63 20.78
N ASN A 284 -11.27 3.47 20.52
CA ASN A 284 -10.53 4.29 19.56
C ASN A 284 -10.84 3.82 18.14
N MET A 285 -11.99 4.25 17.65
CA MET A 285 -12.48 3.95 16.31
C MET A 285 -11.67 4.70 15.26
N GLN A 286 -11.04 3.97 14.35
CA GLN A 286 -10.27 4.53 13.24
C GLN A 286 -10.77 3.95 11.91
N PRO A 287 -10.65 4.69 10.80
CA PRO A 287 -10.87 4.13 9.47
C PRO A 287 -10.10 2.82 9.29
N GLY A 288 -10.73 1.84 8.65
CA GLY A 288 -10.15 0.51 8.40
C GLY A 288 -10.46 -0.52 9.49
N PHE A 289 -11.13 -0.15 10.58
CA PHE A 289 -11.68 -1.16 11.50
C PHE A 289 -12.72 -2.02 10.78
N GLU A 290 -12.59 -3.33 10.87
CA GLU A 290 -13.53 -4.30 10.32
C GLU A 290 -13.84 -5.37 11.37
N ALA A 291 -15.10 -5.79 11.43
CA ALA A 291 -15.55 -6.90 12.25
C ALA A 291 -16.48 -7.83 11.44
N SER A 292 -16.29 -9.13 11.61
CA SER A 292 -17.18 -10.17 11.08
C SER A 292 -18.14 -10.63 12.16
N HIS A 293 -19.39 -10.89 11.76
CA HIS A 293 -20.48 -11.26 12.67
C HIS A 293 -20.90 -12.73 12.48
N PRO A 294 -21.52 -13.37 13.49
CA PRO A 294 -21.89 -14.78 13.43
C PRO A 294 -22.88 -15.16 12.31
N ASP A 295 -23.67 -14.20 11.84
CA ASP A 295 -24.63 -14.34 10.73
C ASP A 295 -23.96 -14.21 9.35
N GLY A 296 -22.63 -14.03 9.30
CA GLY A 296 -21.89 -13.78 8.07
C GLY A 296 -21.87 -12.31 7.63
N SER A 297 -22.56 -11.42 8.35
CA SER A 297 -22.47 -9.98 8.12
C SER A 297 -21.07 -9.44 8.45
N ARG A 298 -20.75 -8.26 7.92
CA ARG A 298 -19.54 -7.51 8.22
C ARG A 298 -19.87 -6.06 8.52
N SER A 299 -19.19 -5.49 9.49
CA SER A 299 -19.20 -4.06 9.75
C SER A 299 -17.83 -3.47 9.53
N ARG A 300 -17.77 -2.32 8.85
CA ARG A 300 -16.54 -1.61 8.57
C ARG A 300 -16.68 -0.14 8.96
N MET A 301 -15.63 0.42 9.54
CA MET A 301 -15.50 1.85 9.68
C MET A 301 -14.70 2.43 8.55
N CYS A 302 -15.25 3.42 7.87
CA CYS A 302 -14.55 4.17 6.84
C CYS A 302 -14.69 5.67 7.11
N ALA A 303 -13.83 6.47 6.46
CA ALA A 303 -14.08 7.90 6.38
C ALA A 303 -15.42 8.16 5.67
N MET A 304 -16.07 9.29 5.94
CA MET A 304 -17.17 9.77 5.11
C MET A 304 -16.68 9.94 3.67
N GLN A 305 -17.54 9.59 2.71
CA GLN A 305 -17.20 9.56 1.30
C GLN A 305 -17.98 10.61 0.52
N ASP A 306 -17.39 11.13 -0.55
CA ASP A 306 -18.14 11.77 -1.63
C ASP A 306 -18.77 10.71 -2.55
N ALA A 307 -19.58 11.15 -3.52
CA ALA A 307 -20.26 10.25 -4.45
C ALA A 307 -19.29 9.31 -5.21
N LEU A 308 -18.20 9.86 -5.75
CA LEU A 308 -17.25 9.11 -6.58
C LEU A 308 -16.49 8.07 -5.76
N SER A 309 -15.99 8.45 -4.59
CA SER A 309 -15.28 7.54 -3.70
C SER A 309 -16.21 6.47 -3.11
N TRP A 310 -17.47 6.80 -2.82
CA TRP A 310 -18.46 5.82 -2.34
C TRP A 310 -18.80 4.78 -3.41
N GLU A 311 -19.05 5.20 -4.65
CA GLU A 311 -19.31 4.29 -5.77
C GLU A 311 -18.11 3.37 -6.06
N HIS A 312 -16.90 3.93 -6.00
CA HIS A 312 -15.67 3.14 -6.12
C HIS A 312 -15.55 2.10 -5.00
N MET A 313 -15.76 2.50 -3.74
CA MET A 313 -15.64 1.60 -2.60
C MET A 313 -16.70 0.48 -2.65
N LEU A 314 -17.93 0.77 -3.07
CA LEU A 314 -18.96 -0.23 -3.29
C LEU A 314 -18.52 -1.26 -4.34
N THR A 315 -18.02 -0.78 -5.49
CA THR A 315 -17.66 -1.62 -6.64
C THR A 315 -16.42 -2.48 -6.37
N HIS A 316 -15.37 -1.90 -5.81
CA HIS A 316 -14.05 -2.54 -5.78
C HIS A 316 -13.66 -3.07 -4.40
N GLU A 317 -14.01 -2.40 -3.31
CA GLU A 317 -13.60 -2.84 -1.98
C GLU A 317 -14.64 -3.77 -1.35
N ILE A 318 -15.92 -3.38 -1.39
CA ILE A 318 -17.01 -4.16 -0.79
C ILE A 318 -17.45 -5.30 -1.71
N GLY A 319 -17.48 -5.05 -3.02
CA GLY A 319 -17.87 -6.03 -4.04
C GLY A 319 -16.89 -7.20 -4.17
N ARG A 320 -15.57 -6.96 -4.10
CA ARG A 320 -14.54 -8.00 -4.28
C ARG A 320 -14.28 -8.85 -3.05
N ALA A 321 -14.78 -8.47 -1.88
CA ALA A 321 -14.48 -9.17 -0.65
C ALA A 321 -15.17 -10.56 -0.67
N GLU A 322 -14.45 -11.56 -1.17
CA GLU A 322 -14.89 -12.95 -1.22
C GLU A 322 -15.21 -13.45 0.20
N PRO A 323 -16.26 -14.27 0.37
CA PRO A 323 -16.64 -14.79 1.68
C PRO A 323 -15.58 -15.66 2.39
N GLN A 324 -14.47 -16.07 1.74
CA GLN A 324 -13.73 -17.27 2.17
C GLN A 324 -12.26 -17.07 2.61
N GLY A 325 -11.66 -15.89 2.48
CA GLY A 325 -10.19 -15.76 2.67
C GLY A 325 -9.71 -15.55 4.12
N PHE A 326 -10.35 -14.65 4.86
CA PHE A 326 -9.78 -14.15 6.12
C PHE A 326 -10.09 -15.06 7.32
N GLY A 327 -11.32 -15.60 7.38
CA GLY A 327 -11.73 -16.54 8.43
C GLY A 327 -10.96 -17.86 8.41
N ALA A 328 -10.61 -18.38 7.22
CA ALA A 328 -9.81 -19.60 7.09
C ALA A 328 -8.36 -19.40 7.57
N ARG A 329 -7.75 -18.24 7.28
CA ARG A 329 -6.39 -17.92 7.75
C ARG A 329 -6.34 -17.65 9.26
N LEU A 330 -7.28 -16.89 9.81
CA LEU A 330 -7.33 -16.63 11.26
C LEU A 330 -7.71 -17.90 12.04
N GLY A 331 -8.65 -18.70 11.53
CA GLY A 331 -9.02 -20.00 12.09
C GLY A 331 -7.86 -21.00 12.10
N ALA A 332 -7.04 -21.04 11.03
CA ALA A 332 -5.83 -21.86 10.98
C ALA A 332 -4.73 -21.38 11.95
N ILE A 333 -4.61 -20.07 12.18
CA ILE A 333 -3.67 -19.49 13.14
C ILE A 333 -4.11 -19.78 14.58
N LEU A 334 -5.41 -19.59 14.90
CA LEU A 334 -5.96 -19.86 16.22
C LEU A 334 -5.99 -21.37 16.54
N ALA A 335 -6.30 -22.24 15.58
CA ALA A 335 -6.22 -23.69 15.74
C ALA A 335 -4.77 -24.18 15.99
N LYS A 336 -3.77 -23.54 15.38
CA LYS A 336 -2.34 -23.78 15.66
C LYS A 336 -1.91 -23.33 17.06
N GLN A 337 -2.58 -22.34 17.65
CA GLN A 337 -2.30 -21.84 18.99
C GLN A 337 -3.03 -22.65 20.07
N ALA A 338 -4.24 -23.14 19.80
CA ALA A 338 -5.02 -23.98 20.72
C ALA A 338 -4.42 -25.39 20.93
N GLY A 339 -3.54 -25.85 20.04
CA GLY A 339 -2.88 -27.16 20.13
C GLY A 339 -1.54 -27.18 20.89
N LYS A 340 -1.05 -26.05 21.41
CA LYS A 340 0.20 -26.02 22.19
C LYS A 340 -0.10 -26.09 23.69
N PRO A 341 0.36 -27.13 24.41
CA PRO A 341 0.21 -27.18 25.86
C PRO A 341 0.95 -25.99 26.48
N VAL A 342 0.25 -25.25 27.36
CA VAL A 342 0.82 -24.16 28.14
C VAL A 342 1.90 -24.74 29.05
N GLN A 343 3.18 -24.47 28.73
CA GLN A 343 4.26 -24.67 29.67
C GLN A 343 4.10 -23.66 30.80
N THR A 344 3.60 -24.12 31.94
CA THR A 344 3.71 -23.39 33.19
C THR A 344 5.16 -23.44 33.65
N CYS A 345 5.86 -22.31 33.62
CA CYS A 345 7.13 -22.16 34.33
C CYS A 345 6.86 -22.29 35.83
N GLY A 346 7.47 -23.30 36.46
CA GLY A 346 7.61 -23.42 37.91
C GLY A 346 8.87 -22.74 38.41
#